data_AF-A0A368SZB8-F1
#
_entry.id   AF-A0A368SZB8-F1
#
_cell.length_a   1.000
_cell.length_b   1.000
_cell.length_c   1.000
_cell.angle_alpha   90.00
_cell.angle_beta   90.00
_cell.angle_gamma   90.00
#
_symmetry.space_group_name_H-M   'P 1'
#
loop_
_entity.id
_entity.type
_entity.pdbx_description
1 polymer ?
#
loop_
_entity_poly.entity_id
_entity_poly.type
_entity_poly.pdbx_seq_one_letter_code
_entity_poly.pdbx_strand_id
1 'polypeptide(L)'
;MDATPGPYTLPEEENARIFRDEIVPDHLAGRPRQRVPILVIILVIILVIVGGATGAGKTQVADAITSTLNRRGGVLHITMDDLNPHHPDYYSLRRDDPGNASAHPWPDGLRWWRQAQEYAAARGRDVIIESAMRTPAEFEDIVGHFSPRGNETHLVLMGVPEAVSRQGALGRFLDQYERLGHGRHVPPEVHDECYAGVARAALAVEDRRVTVDHLFILRRSAEGVHPSRLHDDGTGPSAALAAERSRPWTEGRDAPVPDPSGGPADEGARPPGTAAELDEIDGLARPYLH
;
A
#
# COMPACT_ATOMS: atom_id res chain seq x y z
N MET A 1 -20.46 12.05 -18.02
CA MET A 1 -20.49 11.12 -19.17
C MET A 1 -20.20 9.76 -18.58
N ASP A 2 -21.23 8.93 -18.39
CA ASP A 2 -21.04 7.57 -17.90
C ASP A 2 -20.31 6.76 -18.97
N ALA A 3 -19.10 6.32 -18.63
CA ALA A 3 -18.36 5.39 -19.47
C ALA A 3 -19.15 4.07 -19.51
N THR A 4 -19.35 3.53 -20.72
CA THR A 4 -19.91 2.19 -20.89
C THR A 4 -19.11 1.20 -20.04
N PRO A 5 -19.76 0.39 -19.17
CA PRO A 5 -19.06 -0.58 -18.35
C PRO A 5 -18.19 -1.49 -19.22
N GLY A 6 -16.95 -1.72 -18.80
CA GLY A 6 -16.06 -2.64 -19.50
C GLY A 6 -16.60 -4.08 -19.46
N PRO A 7 -16.04 -5.01 -20.24
CA PRO A 7 -16.52 -6.39 -20.31
C PRO A 7 -16.46 -7.14 -18.96
N TYR A 8 -15.66 -6.64 -18.02
CA TYR A 8 -15.48 -7.20 -16.67
C TYR A 8 -16.10 -6.33 -15.58
N THR A 9 -16.95 -5.35 -15.92
CA THR A 9 -17.63 -4.55 -14.91
C THR A 9 -18.97 -5.19 -14.55
N LEU A 10 -19.15 -5.48 -13.26
CA LEU A 10 -20.36 -6.13 -12.78
C LEU A 10 -21.57 -5.19 -12.82
N PRO A 11 -22.79 -5.73 -13.06
CA PRO A 11 -24.02 -5.01 -12.79
C PRO A 11 -24.06 -4.48 -11.35
N GLU A 12 -24.69 -3.33 -11.14
CA GLU A 12 -24.72 -2.66 -9.83
C GLU A 12 -25.24 -3.59 -8.72
N GLU A 13 -26.33 -4.30 -9.01
CA GLU A 13 -26.99 -5.24 -8.11
C GLU A 13 -26.10 -6.44 -7.73
N GLU A 14 -25.33 -6.97 -8.69
CA GLU A 14 -24.44 -8.12 -8.45
C GLU A 14 -23.25 -7.72 -7.59
N ASN A 15 -22.62 -6.57 -7.88
CA ASN A 15 -21.55 -6.04 -7.02
C ASN A 15 -22.06 -5.80 -5.59
N ALA A 16 -23.27 -5.25 -5.42
CA ALA A 16 -23.87 -5.01 -4.11
C ALA A 16 -24.23 -6.32 -3.39
N ARG A 17 -24.65 -7.37 -4.13
CA ARG A 17 -24.86 -8.72 -3.61
C ARG A 17 -23.57 -9.30 -3.06
N ILE A 18 -22.51 -9.35 -3.87
CA ILE A 18 -21.17 -9.84 -3.47
C ILE A 18 -20.68 -9.09 -2.24
N PHE A 19 -20.85 -7.76 -2.20
CA PHE A 19 -20.46 -6.97 -1.03
C PHE A 19 -21.16 -7.44 0.26
N ARG A 20 -22.49 -7.58 0.22
CA ARG A 20 -23.28 -7.92 1.43
C ARG A 20 -23.14 -9.37 1.83
N ASP A 21 -23.09 -10.27 0.86
CA ASP A 21 -23.29 -11.70 1.09
C ASP A 21 -21.95 -12.46 1.18
N GLU A 22 -20.85 -11.87 0.69
CA GLU A 22 -19.52 -12.50 0.64
C GLU A 22 -18.49 -11.63 1.39
N ILE A 23 -18.28 -10.38 0.96
CA ILE A 23 -17.23 -9.52 1.53
C ILE A 23 -17.51 -9.16 3.00
N VAL A 24 -18.75 -8.80 3.34
CA VAL A 24 -19.10 -8.43 4.72
C VAL A 24 -18.89 -9.59 5.69
N PRO A 25 -19.40 -10.82 5.44
CA PRO A 25 -19.12 -11.98 6.29
C PRO A 25 -17.64 -12.30 6.42
N ASP A 26 -16.90 -12.30 5.31
CA ASP A 26 -15.51 -12.78 5.27
C ASP A 26 -14.54 -11.77 5.92
N HIS A 27 -14.73 -10.48 5.67
CA HIS A 27 -13.75 -9.45 6.03
C HIS A 27 -14.24 -8.45 7.08
N LEU A 28 -15.55 -8.14 7.14
CA LEU A 28 -16.04 -6.95 7.87
C LEU A 28 -16.89 -7.25 9.12
N ALA A 29 -17.43 -8.46 9.28
CA ALA A 29 -18.33 -8.82 10.38
C ALA A 29 -17.61 -9.02 11.73
N GLY A 30 -18.33 -9.06 12.85
CA GLY A 30 -17.80 -9.58 14.13
C GLY A 30 -16.94 -8.65 15.01
N ARG A 31 -16.60 -7.43 14.56
CA ARG A 31 -15.83 -6.47 15.39
C ARG A 31 -16.78 -5.61 16.25
N PRO A 32 -16.43 -5.22 17.49
CA PRO A 32 -17.30 -4.43 18.37
C PRO A 32 -17.28 -2.93 18.00
N ARG A 33 -18.25 -2.16 18.53
CA ARG A 33 -18.35 -0.71 18.27
C ARG A 33 -17.47 0.00 19.28
N GLN A 34 -16.75 1.01 18.82
CA GLN A 34 -15.88 1.80 19.67
C GLN A 34 -16.58 3.10 20.08
N ARG A 35 -16.25 3.60 21.27
CA ARG A 35 -16.75 4.90 21.77
C ARG A 35 -16.11 6.06 21.00
N VAL A 36 -14.82 5.92 20.69
CA VAL A 36 -14.04 6.79 19.79
C VAL A 36 -13.33 5.83 18.83
N PRO A 37 -13.85 5.64 17.60
CA PRO A 37 -13.24 4.75 16.63
C PRO A 37 -11.98 5.36 16.03
N ILE A 38 -10.94 4.55 15.83
CA ILE A 38 -9.67 4.96 15.26
C ILE A 38 -9.64 4.55 13.78
N LEU A 39 -9.42 5.52 12.90
CA LEU A 39 -9.05 5.28 11.52
C LEU A 39 -7.52 5.36 11.41
N VAL A 40 -6.88 4.29 10.98
CA VAL A 40 -5.48 4.27 10.58
C VAL A 40 -5.40 4.16 9.06
N ILE A 41 -4.75 5.11 8.40
CA ILE A 41 -4.44 4.99 6.97
C ILE A 41 -2.94 4.69 6.85
N ILE A 42 -2.61 3.56 6.23
CA ILE A 42 -1.22 3.14 5.99
C ILE A 42 -0.88 3.36 4.52
N LEU A 43 0.13 4.18 4.30
CA LEU A 43 0.51 4.71 3.00
C LEU A 43 1.73 3.97 2.54
N VAL A 44 1.58 3.09 1.55
CA VAL A 44 2.71 2.27 1.17
C VAL A 44 2.90 2.10 -0.32
N ILE A 45 4.14 2.35 -0.70
CA ILE A 45 4.70 2.01 -1.99
C ILE A 45 5.36 0.66 -1.84
N ILE A 46 5.12 -0.22 -2.80
CA ILE A 46 5.38 -1.66 -2.71
C ILE A 46 6.84 -1.89 -2.34
N LEU A 47 7.07 -2.63 -1.25
CA LEU A 47 8.39 -2.80 -0.66
C LEU A 47 8.58 -4.24 -0.16
N VAL A 48 9.26 -5.06 -0.97
CA VAL A 48 9.75 -6.38 -0.58
C VAL A 48 11.27 -6.34 -0.46
N ILE A 49 11.79 -6.67 0.72
CA ILE A 49 13.19 -7.03 0.85
C ILE A 49 13.24 -8.55 0.83
N VAL A 50 13.83 -9.15 -0.21
CA VAL A 50 14.11 -10.59 -0.25
C VAL A 50 15.48 -10.80 0.39
N GLY A 51 15.48 -11.20 1.66
CA GLY A 51 16.70 -11.41 2.45
C GLY A 51 16.46 -11.84 3.90
N GLY A 52 15.22 -12.12 4.25
CA GLY A 52 14.74 -12.71 5.49
C GLY A 52 13.34 -13.23 5.19
N ALA A 53 12.92 -14.33 5.81
CA ALA A 53 11.61 -14.93 5.53
C ALA A 53 10.52 -13.84 5.61
N THR A 54 9.77 -13.69 4.52
CA THR A 54 8.62 -12.80 4.29
C THR A 54 8.90 -11.40 3.70
N GLY A 55 8.38 -11.17 2.49
CA GLY A 55 8.31 -9.88 1.81
C GLY A 55 7.29 -8.92 2.45
N ALA A 56 7.56 -8.49 3.68
CA ALA A 56 6.53 -8.06 4.64
C ALA A 56 6.62 -6.59 5.11
N GLY A 57 7.00 -5.63 4.27
CA GLY A 57 7.08 -4.22 4.71
C GLY A 57 5.74 -3.62 5.14
N LYS A 58 4.71 -3.81 4.30
CA LYS A 58 3.32 -3.36 4.53
C LYS A 58 2.68 -4.16 5.67
N THR A 59 2.78 -5.48 5.53
CA THR A 59 2.17 -6.47 6.42
C THR A 59 2.70 -6.31 7.85
N GLN A 60 3.99 -6.06 8.07
CA GLN A 60 4.50 -5.86 9.44
C GLN A 60 3.94 -4.64 10.16
N VAL A 61 3.75 -3.50 9.46
CA VAL A 61 3.16 -2.30 10.07
C VAL A 61 1.68 -2.52 10.35
N ALA A 62 0.94 -3.03 9.35
CA ALA A 62 -0.47 -3.35 9.50
C ALA A 62 -0.69 -4.39 10.62
N ASP A 63 0.15 -5.41 10.74
CA ASP A 63 0.10 -6.44 11.79
C ASP A 63 0.41 -5.88 13.17
N ALA A 64 1.42 -5.01 13.29
CA ALA A 64 1.76 -4.37 14.56
C ALA A 64 0.63 -3.47 15.07
N ILE A 65 0.03 -2.69 14.17
CA ILE A 65 -1.13 -1.84 14.48
C ILE A 65 -2.35 -2.70 14.78
N THR A 66 -2.59 -3.76 14.01
CA THR A 66 -3.68 -4.73 14.23
C THR A 66 -3.55 -5.39 15.59
N SER A 67 -2.37 -5.87 15.97
CA SER A 67 -2.09 -6.43 17.30
C SER A 67 -2.40 -5.43 18.42
N THR A 68 -2.13 -4.13 18.17
CA THR A 68 -2.47 -3.06 19.10
C THR A 68 -3.97 -2.81 19.22
N LEU A 69 -4.68 -2.71 18.10
CA LEU A 69 -6.12 -2.45 18.08
C LEU A 69 -6.95 -3.69 18.48
N ASN A 70 -6.41 -4.90 18.35
CA ASN A 70 -7.04 -6.11 18.87
C ASN A 70 -7.23 -6.07 20.39
N ARG A 71 -6.36 -5.36 21.12
CA ARG A 71 -6.55 -5.10 22.56
C ARG A 71 -7.78 -4.23 22.87
N ARG A 72 -8.32 -3.53 21.86
CA ARG A 72 -9.56 -2.74 21.94
C ARG A 72 -10.79 -3.52 21.47
N GLY A 73 -10.63 -4.79 21.12
CA GLY A 73 -11.73 -5.66 20.66
C GLY A 73 -11.72 -5.95 19.17
N GLY A 74 -10.75 -5.42 18.41
CA GLY A 74 -10.54 -5.78 17.01
C GLY A 74 -10.63 -4.60 16.06
N VAL A 75 -10.00 -4.77 14.90
CA VAL A 75 -9.93 -3.79 13.81
C VAL A 75 -10.45 -4.39 12.51
N LEU A 76 -11.01 -3.55 11.66
CA LEU A 76 -11.30 -3.89 10.26
C LEU A 76 -10.08 -3.53 9.41
N HIS A 77 -9.50 -4.50 8.72
CA HIS A 77 -8.46 -4.23 7.74
C HIS A 77 -9.08 -4.21 6.35
N ILE A 78 -8.95 -3.08 5.64
CA ILE A 78 -9.50 -2.87 4.30
C ILE A 78 -8.32 -2.69 3.33
N THR A 79 -8.14 -3.67 2.44
CA THR A 79 -7.12 -3.64 1.37
C THR A 79 -7.70 -4.17 0.06
N MET A 80 -7.27 -3.61 -1.07
CA MET A 80 -7.73 -4.07 -2.39
C MET A 80 -7.34 -5.51 -2.68
N ASP A 81 -6.25 -6.00 -2.08
CA ASP A 81 -5.78 -7.37 -2.29
C ASP A 81 -6.72 -8.41 -1.65
N ASP A 82 -7.52 -8.02 -0.64
CA ASP A 82 -8.56 -8.85 -0.04
C ASP A 82 -9.90 -8.75 -0.78
N LEU A 83 -10.18 -7.61 -1.44
CA LEU A 83 -11.46 -7.35 -2.12
C LEU A 83 -11.47 -7.87 -3.56
N ASN A 84 -10.40 -7.68 -4.31
CA ASN A 84 -10.33 -8.09 -5.72
C ASN A 84 -10.61 -9.59 -5.96
N PRO A 85 -10.20 -10.54 -5.08
CA PRO A 85 -10.51 -11.96 -5.23
C PRO A 85 -12.00 -12.32 -5.26
N HIS A 86 -12.88 -11.45 -4.77
CA HIS A 86 -14.33 -11.64 -4.83
C HIS A 86 -14.92 -11.39 -6.23
N HIS A 87 -14.14 -10.84 -7.16
CA HIS A 87 -14.59 -10.70 -8.54
C HIS A 87 -14.66 -12.07 -9.24
N PRO A 88 -15.79 -12.45 -9.87
CA PRO A 88 -15.96 -13.76 -10.51
C PRO A 88 -14.85 -14.11 -11.51
N ASP A 89 -14.40 -13.12 -12.27
CA ASP A 89 -13.32 -13.28 -13.26
C ASP A 89 -11.90 -13.09 -12.69
N TYR A 90 -11.72 -12.83 -11.40
CA TYR A 90 -10.39 -12.51 -10.84
C TYR A 90 -9.37 -13.61 -11.11
N TYR A 91 -9.72 -14.88 -10.85
CA TYR A 91 -8.80 -15.99 -10.98
C TYR A 91 -8.57 -16.44 -12.42
N SER A 92 -9.53 -16.24 -13.33
CA SER A 92 -9.33 -16.46 -14.77
C SER A 92 -8.40 -15.38 -15.33
N LEU A 93 -8.67 -14.11 -15.03
CA LEU A 93 -7.81 -12.98 -15.42
C LEU A 93 -6.38 -13.14 -14.90
N ARG A 94 -6.20 -13.57 -13.64
CA ARG A 94 -4.86 -13.82 -13.06
C ARG A 94 -4.09 -14.92 -13.80
N ARG A 95 -4.78 -15.88 -14.42
CA ARG A 95 -4.16 -16.96 -15.19
C ARG A 95 -3.89 -16.55 -16.63
N ASP A 96 -4.86 -15.90 -17.26
CA ASP A 96 -4.90 -15.70 -18.72
C ASP A 96 -4.26 -14.35 -19.12
N ASP A 97 -4.30 -13.36 -18.24
CA ASP A 97 -3.67 -12.03 -18.39
C ASP A 97 -3.14 -11.51 -17.04
N PRO A 98 -2.11 -12.16 -16.46
CA PRO A 98 -1.58 -11.82 -15.13
C PRO A 98 -1.12 -10.36 -15.01
N GLY A 99 -0.68 -9.75 -16.12
CA GLY A 99 -0.25 -8.35 -16.15
C GLY A 99 -1.40 -7.36 -15.93
N ASN A 100 -2.59 -7.64 -16.49
CA ASN A 100 -3.77 -6.78 -16.34
C ASN A 100 -4.83 -7.32 -15.37
N ALA A 101 -4.55 -8.44 -14.69
CA ALA A 101 -5.50 -9.10 -13.79
C ALA A 101 -6.02 -8.21 -12.65
N SER A 102 -5.27 -7.18 -12.27
CA SER A 102 -5.71 -6.18 -11.28
C SER A 102 -6.42 -4.98 -11.89
N ALA A 103 -6.22 -4.69 -13.20
CA ALA A 103 -6.80 -3.53 -13.87
C ALA A 103 -8.27 -3.75 -14.26
N HIS A 104 -8.60 -4.96 -14.72
CA HIS A 104 -9.96 -5.32 -15.13
C HIS A 104 -10.99 -5.29 -13.98
N PRO A 105 -10.75 -5.92 -12.81
CA PRO A 105 -11.69 -5.87 -11.67
C PRO A 105 -11.59 -4.57 -10.86
N TRP A 106 -10.66 -3.66 -11.20
CA TRP A 106 -10.41 -2.43 -10.45
C TRP A 106 -11.68 -1.58 -10.21
N PRO A 107 -12.58 -1.37 -11.19
CA PRO A 107 -13.79 -0.58 -10.97
C PRO A 107 -14.70 -1.16 -9.87
N ASP A 108 -14.92 -2.48 -9.89
CA ASP A 108 -15.75 -3.17 -8.89
C ASP A 108 -15.05 -3.26 -7.53
N GLY A 109 -13.74 -3.52 -7.52
CA GLY A 109 -12.92 -3.46 -6.31
C GLY A 109 -12.99 -2.09 -5.64
N LEU A 110 -12.93 -0.98 -6.42
CA LEU A 110 -13.05 0.38 -5.89
C LEU A 110 -14.44 0.65 -5.30
N ARG A 111 -15.50 0.08 -5.89
CA ARG A 111 -16.86 0.15 -5.33
C ARG A 111 -16.93 -0.58 -3.99
N TRP A 112 -16.43 -1.81 -3.91
CA TRP A 112 -16.35 -2.56 -2.66
C TRP A 112 -15.51 -1.87 -1.60
N TRP A 113 -14.40 -1.26 -1.99
CA TRP A 113 -13.51 -0.54 -1.10
C TRP A 113 -14.21 0.68 -0.48
N ARG A 114 -15.00 1.44 -1.26
CA ARG A 114 -15.84 2.53 -0.74
C ARG A 114 -16.98 2.02 0.15
N GLN A 115 -17.64 0.94 -0.25
CA GLN A 115 -18.71 0.33 0.57
C GLN A 115 -18.17 -0.20 1.91
N ALA A 116 -16.96 -0.77 1.94
CA ALA A 116 -16.29 -1.22 3.15
C ALA A 116 -15.97 -0.05 4.10
N GLN A 117 -15.54 1.08 3.55
CA GLN A 117 -15.33 2.31 4.31
C GLN A 117 -16.61 2.82 4.95
N GLU A 118 -17.69 2.98 4.17
CA GLU A 118 -18.99 3.40 4.72
C GLU A 118 -19.49 2.41 5.77
N TYR A 119 -19.33 1.11 5.52
CA TYR A 119 -19.71 0.06 6.47
C TYR A 119 -19.00 0.24 7.82
N ALA A 120 -17.68 0.46 7.80
CA ALA A 120 -16.86 0.68 8.99
C ALA A 120 -17.22 1.99 9.71
N ALA A 121 -17.33 3.09 8.94
CA ALA A 121 -17.64 4.42 9.44
C ALA A 121 -19.03 4.48 10.10
N ALA A 122 -20.06 3.95 9.45
CA ALA A 122 -21.43 3.91 9.98
C ALA A 122 -21.55 3.10 11.28
N ARG A 123 -20.65 2.13 11.50
CA ARG A 123 -20.66 1.24 12.67
C ARG A 123 -19.69 1.65 13.77
N GLY A 124 -18.91 2.71 13.57
CA GLY A 124 -17.91 3.19 14.52
C GLY A 124 -16.90 2.10 14.89
N ARG A 125 -16.32 1.46 13.87
CA ARG A 125 -15.28 0.43 14.03
C ARG A 125 -13.91 1.07 13.95
N ASP A 126 -12.95 0.52 14.71
CA ASP A 126 -11.54 0.76 14.42
C ASP A 126 -11.24 0.16 13.03
N VAL A 127 -10.52 0.90 12.19
CA VAL A 127 -10.26 0.51 10.80
C VAL A 127 -8.83 0.85 10.40
N ILE A 128 -8.17 -0.08 9.71
CA ILE A 128 -6.92 0.13 8.97
C ILE A 128 -7.26 0.10 7.49
N ILE A 129 -6.85 1.13 6.76
CA ILE A 129 -6.99 1.20 5.30
C ILE A 129 -5.60 1.24 4.69
N GLU A 130 -5.25 0.23 3.91
CA GLU A 130 -4.07 0.24 3.06
C GLU A 130 -4.39 0.97 1.75
N SER A 131 -3.57 1.97 1.42
CA SER A 131 -3.75 2.80 0.23
C SER A 131 -2.43 3.04 -0.51
N ALA A 132 -2.50 3.05 -1.84
CA ALA A 132 -1.39 3.41 -2.71
C ALA A 132 -1.23 4.94 -2.86
N MET A 133 -2.27 5.70 -2.53
CA MET A 133 -2.30 7.17 -2.51
C MET A 133 -2.05 7.84 -3.85
N ARG A 134 -2.29 7.12 -4.94
CA ARG A 134 -2.10 7.65 -6.28
C ARG A 134 -2.96 8.88 -6.52
N THR A 135 -4.18 8.90 -5.99
CA THR A 135 -5.17 9.96 -6.21
C THR A 135 -5.68 10.56 -4.90
N PRO A 136 -6.29 11.75 -4.92
CA PRO A 136 -6.93 12.31 -3.72
C PRO A 136 -8.03 11.42 -3.13
N ALA A 137 -8.73 10.67 -4.00
CA ALA A 137 -9.75 9.70 -3.58
C ALA A 137 -9.17 8.55 -2.73
N GLU A 138 -7.87 8.33 -2.82
CA GLU A 138 -7.14 7.31 -2.07
C GLU A 138 -6.58 7.85 -0.72
N PHE A 139 -6.85 9.12 -0.37
CA PHE A 139 -6.45 9.71 0.91
C PHE A 139 -7.38 10.80 1.44
N GLU A 140 -7.37 11.98 0.81
CA GLU A 140 -8.09 13.17 1.27
C GLU A 140 -9.58 12.89 1.44
N ASP A 141 -10.18 12.20 0.46
CA ASP A 141 -11.59 11.86 0.50
C ASP A 141 -11.90 10.86 1.63
N ILE A 142 -10.98 9.93 1.93
CA ILE A 142 -11.12 9.00 3.06
C ILE A 142 -11.13 9.77 4.37
N VAL A 143 -10.15 10.66 4.59
CA VAL A 143 -10.09 11.44 5.82
C VAL A 143 -11.33 12.33 5.95
N GLY A 144 -11.74 12.98 4.85
CA GLY A 144 -12.97 13.77 4.80
C GLY A 144 -14.25 12.95 5.05
N HIS A 145 -14.23 11.66 4.77
CA HIS A 145 -15.34 10.75 5.05
C HIS A 145 -15.45 10.35 6.53
N PHE A 146 -14.31 10.09 7.19
CA PHE A 146 -14.27 9.57 8.55
C PHE A 146 -14.18 10.65 9.63
N SER A 147 -13.42 11.73 9.40
CA SER A 147 -13.20 12.78 10.41
C SER A 147 -14.50 13.43 10.92
N PRO A 148 -15.48 13.81 10.06
CA PRO A 148 -16.76 14.37 10.53
C PRO A 148 -17.62 13.40 11.35
N ARG A 149 -17.30 12.10 11.34
CA ARG A 149 -18.00 11.05 12.11
C ARG A 149 -17.38 10.82 13.49
N GLY A 150 -16.39 11.63 13.88
CA GLY A 150 -15.74 11.58 15.18
C GLY A 150 -14.67 10.49 15.29
N ASN A 151 -14.20 9.97 14.16
CA ASN A 151 -13.05 9.08 14.14
C ASN A 151 -11.76 9.84 14.44
N GLU A 152 -10.95 9.28 15.33
CA GLU A 152 -9.57 9.73 15.53
C GLU A 152 -8.72 9.20 14.37
N THR A 153 -8.01 10.09 13.69
CA THR A 153 -7.36 9.85 12.41
C THR A 153 -5.84 9.76 12.55
N HIS A 154 -5.30 8.60 12.21
CA HIS A 154 -3.89 8.26 12.30
C HIS A 154 -3.34 8.04 10.89
N LEU A 155 -2.38 8.86 10.49
CA LEU A 155 -1.70 8.77 9.20
C LEU A 155 -0.33 8.12 9.36
N VAL A 156 -0.05 7.06 8.60
CA VAL A 156 1.25 6.37 8.62
C VAL A 156 1.90 6.42 7.24
N LEU A 157 2.95 7.22 7.10
CA LEU A 157 3.73 7.45 5.88
C LEU A 157 5.02 6.62 5.88
N MET A 158 5.33 5.93 4.79
CA MET A 158 6.63 5.28 4.62
C MET A 158 7.64 6.24 3.98
N GLY A 159 8.62 6.70 4.76
CA GLY A 159 9.77 7.50 4.31
C GLY A 159 10.92 6.63 3.85
N VAL A 160 10.76 5.97 2.70
CA VAL A 160 11.77 5.06 2.13
C VAL A 160 12.32 5.68 0.84
N PRO A 161 13.64 5.64 0.60
CA PRO A 161 14.24 6.08 -0.65
C PRO A 161 13.64 5.42 -1.88
N GLU A 162 13.62 6.13 -3.01
CA GLU A 162 12.95 5.69 -4.23
C GLU A 162 13.53 4.39 -4.79
N ALA A 163 14.86 4.31 -4.90
CA ALA A 163 15.57 3.11 -5.35
C ALA A 163 15.19 1.88 -4.52
N VAL A 164 15.17 2.03 -3.18
CA VAL A 164 14.81 0.95 -2.25
C VAL A 164 13.35 0.52 -2.45
N SER A 165 12.45 1.48 -2.67
CA SER A 165 11.06 1.16 -2.96
C SER A 165 10.86 0.48 -4.31
N ARG A 166 11.47 0.98 -5.39
CA ARG A 166 11.37 0.36 -6.72
C ARG A 166 11.96 -1.04 -6.73
N GLN A 167 13.13 -1.21 -6.12
CA GLN A 167 13.73 -2.52 -5.93
C GLN A 167 12.81 -3.46 -5.16
N GLY A 168 12.12 -2.96 -4.14
CA GLY A 168 11.19 -3.77 -3.40
C GLY A 168 9.93 -4.16 -4.18
N ALA A 169 9.47 -3.35 -5.12
CA ALA A 169 8.40 -3.73 -6.03
C ALA A 169 8.86 -4.80 -7.02
N LEU A 170 10.02 -4.59 -7.64
CA LEU A 170 10.61 -5.50 -8.61
C LEU A 170 10.99 -6.85 -7.98
N GLY A 171 11.65 -6.83 -6.82
CA GLY A 171 12.03 -8.05 -6.10
C GLY A 171 10.83 -8.91 -5.72
N ARG A 172 9.67 -8.30 -5.38
CA ARG A 172 8.42 -9.05 -5.17
C ARG A 172 7.96 -9.76 -6.43
N PHE A 173 7.98 -9.03 -7.55
CA PHE A 173 7.55 -9.56 -8.82
C PHE A 173 8.45 -10.74 -9.23
N LEU A 174 9.76 -10.59 -9.11
CA LEU A 174 10.73 -11.64 -9.44
C LEU A 174 10.55 -12.89 -8.54
N ASP A 175 10.37 -12.72 -7.21
CA ASP A 175 10.09 -13.86 -6.30
C ASP A 175 8.80 -14.61 -6.69
N GLN A 176 7.73 -13.87 -6.99
CA GLN A 176 6.48 -14.48 -7.44
C GLN A 176 6.65 -15.21 -8.77
N TYR A 177 7.34 -14.58 -9.71
CA TYR A 177 7.59 -15.14 -11.03
C TYR A 177 8.41 -16.43 -10.94
N GLU A 178 9.47 -16.46 -10.14
CA GLU A 178 10.30 -17.65 -9.92
C GLU A 178 9.50 -18.79 -9.28
N ARG A 179 8.67 -18.48 -8.27
CA ARG A 179 7.93 -19.50 -7.51
C ARG A 179 6.67 -20.02 -8.19
N LEU A 180 5.99 -19.17 -8.95
CA LEU A 180 4.64 -19.44 -9.48
C LEU A 180 4.60 -19.43 -11.02
N GLY A 181 5.70 -19.06 -11.70
CA GLY A 181 5.74 -18.85 -13.14
C GLY A 181 5.04 -17.56 -13.61
N HIS A 182 4.51 -16.76 -12.69
CA HIS A 182 3.84 -15.49 -12.94
C HIS A 182 3.90 -14.61 -11.68
N GLY A 183 3.84 -13.29 -11.84
CA GLY A 183 3.85 -12.34 -10.73
C GLY A 183 3.15 -11.05 -11.09
N ARG A 184 2.80 -10.25 -10.07
CA ARG A 184 2.22 -8.92 -10.28
C ARG A 184 3.34 -7.90 -10.36
N HIS A 185 3.77 -7.61 -11.59
CA HIS A 185 4.66 -6.48 -11.87
C HIS A 185 3.92 -5.17 -11.64
N VAL A 186 4.63 -4.17 -11.16
CA VAL A 186 4.11 -2.82 -10.94
C VAL A 186 4.89 -1.93 -11.88
N PRO A 187 4.26 -1.38 -12.92
CA PRO A 187 4.96 -0.52 -13.85
C PRO A 187 5.64 0.65 -13.13
N PRO A 188 6.85 1.06 -13.55
CA PRO A 188 7.57 2.20 -12.97
C PRO A 188 6.71 3.46 -12.87
N GLU A 189 5.88 3.75 -13.87
CA GLU A 189 5.02 4.94 -13.90
C GLU A 189 3.97 4.87 -12.79
N VAL A 190 3.40 3.68 -12.55
CA VAL A 190 2.44 3.48 -11.45
C VAL A 190 3.13 3.62 -10.10
N HIS A 191 4.37 3.13 -9.97
CA HIS A 191 5.18 3.34 -8.78
C HIS A 191 5.41 4.83 -8.53
N ASP A 192 5.84 5.58 -9.54
CA ASP A 192 6.15 7.01 -9.45
C ASP A 192 4.92 7.83 -9.05
N GLU A 193 3.76 7.53 -9.62
CA GLU A 193 2.50 8.18 -9.24
C GLU A 193 2.16 7.93 -7.76
N CYS A 194 2.36 6.71 -7.27
CA CYS A 194 2.18 6.39 -5.83
C CYS A 194 3.25 7.11 -4.98
N TYR A 195 4.49 7.19 -5.46
CA TYR A 195 5.60 7.84 -4.77
C TYR A 195 5.43 9.34 -4.62
N ALA A 196 4.93 10.00 -5.66
CA ALA A 196 4.46 11.37 -5.63
C ALA A 196 3.21 11.53 -4.75
N GLY A 197 2.29 10.56 -4.79
CA GLY A 197 1.08 10.53 -3.97
C GLY A 197 1.34 10.60 -2.46
N VAL A 198 2.34 9.85 -1.97
CA VAL A 198 2.78 9.89 -0.56
C VAL A 198 3.32 11.29 -0.18
N ALA A 199 4.10 11.93 -1.06
CA ALA A 199 4.60 13.29 -0.83
C ALA A 199 3.46 14.32 -0.84
N ARG A 200 2.52 14.19 -1.79
CA ARG A 200 1.30 15.01 -1.86
C ARG A 200 0.48 14.91 -0.57
N ALA A 201 0.34 13.71 0.00
CA ALA A 201 -0.39 13.49 1.25
C ALA A 201 0.27 14.20 2.44
N ALA A 202 1.60 14.10 2.57
CA ALA A 202 2.35 14.83 3.60
C ALA A 202 2.16 16.36 3.47
N LEU A 203 2.26 16.88 2.25
CA LEU A 203 2.02 18.31 1.97
C LEU A 203 0.57 18.72 2.24
N ALA A 204 -0.42 17.86 1.96
CA ALA A 204 -1.82 18.15 2.25
C ALA A 204 -2.12 18.31 3.75
N VAL A 205 -1.44 17.53 4.59
CA VAL A 205 -1.50 17.70 6.05
C VAL A 205 -0.78 18.98 6.49
N GLU A 206 0.42 19.23 5.96
CA GLU A 206 1.21 20.42 6.29
C GLU A 206 0.49 21.73 5.94
N ASP A 207 -0.11 21.80 4.75
CA ASP A 207 -0.91 22.93 4.27
C ASP A 207 -2.27 23.05 4.96
N ARG A 208 -2.62 22.10 5.85
CA ARG A 208 -3.94 21.99 6.50
C ARG A 208 -5.11 21.84 5.51
N ARG A 209 -4.85 21.36 4.30
CA ARG A 209 -5.89 20.93 3.35
C ARG A 209 -6.62 19.68 3.86
N VAL A 210 -5.92 18.87 4.66
CA VAL A 210 -6.43 17.73 5.41
C VAL A 210 -5.99 17.88 6.86
N THR A 211 -6.87 17.56 7.81
CA THR A 211 -6.51 17.47 9.22
C THR A 211 -6.48 16.00 9.63
N VAL A 212 -5.35 15.57 10.20
CA VAL A 212 -5.20 14.28 10.87
C VAL A 212 -4.80 14.51 12.32
N ASP A 213 -5.26 13.68 13.24
CA ASP A 213 -4.96 13.82 14.68
C ASP A 213 -3.52 13.40 14.98
N HIS A 214 -3.05 12.35 14.30
CA HIS A 214 -1.70 11.83 14.44
C HIS A 214 -1.08 11.52 13.08
N LEU A 215 0.19 11.89 12.90
CA LEU A 215 0.99 11.56 11.72
C LEU A 215 2.27 10.87 12.18
N PHE A 216 2.58 9.74 11.55
CA PHE A 216 3.79 8.97 11.76
C PHE A 216 4.50 8.82 10.43
N ILE A 217 5.78 9.15 10.39
CA ILE A 217 6.65 8.78 9.29
C ILE A 217 7.46 7.59 9.78
N LEU A 218 7.40 6.48 9.05
CA LEU A 218 8.14 5.26 9.36
C LEU A 218 9.25 5.08 8.35
N ARG A 219 10.40 4.63 8.83
CA ARG A 219 11.51 4.17 8.01
C ARG A 219 11.58 2.65 8.06
N ARG A 220 12.17 2.04 7.04
CA ARG A 220 12.52 0.61 7.06
C ARG A 220 14.03 0.45 7.06
N SER A 221 14.52 -0.40 7.95
CA SER A 221 15.90 -0.89 7.96
C SER A 221 15.90 -2.41 7.73
N ALA A 222 17.08 -3.01 7.62
CA ALA A 222 17.25 -4.47 7.64
C ALA A 222 16.66 -5.12 8.92
N GLU A 223 16.55 -4.37 10.02
CA GLU A 223 16.06 -4.84 11.32
C GLU A 223 14.53 -4.69 11.49
N GLY A 224 13.85 -4.01 10.55
CA GLY A 224 12.39 -3.86 10.55
C GLY A 224 11.92 -2.44 10.29
N VAL A 225 10.68 -2.15 10.69
CA VAL A 225 10.07 -0.81 10.57
C VAL A 225 10.24 -0.05 11.86
N HIS A 226 10.72 1.19 11.77
CA HIS A 226 10.96 2.06 12.91
C HIS A 226 10.29 3.41 12.70
N PRO A 227 9.79 4.08 13.76
CA PRO A 227 9.40 5.47 13.64
C PRO A 227 10.61 6.30 13.21
N SER A 228 10.42 7.14 12.20
CA SER A 228 11.29 8.29 11.97
C SER A 228 11.10 9.24 13.15
N ARG A 229 12.19 9.91 13.55
CA ARG A 229 12.07 11.02 14.49
C ARG A 229 11.44 12.17 13.72
N LEU A 230 10.13 12.38 13.87
CA LEU A 230 9.58 13.71 13.68
C LEU A 230 10.35 14.60 14.64
N HIS A 231 11.20 15.45 14.10
CA HIS A 231 12.03 16.29 14.93
C HIS A 231 11.10 17.27 15.67
N ASP A 232 11.22 17.36 16.99
CA ASP A 232 10.61 18.41 17.82
C ASP A 232 11.18 19.82 17.49
N ASP A 233 11.92 19.96 16.38
CA ASP A 233 12.54 21.20 15.90
C ASP A 233 11.60 22.05 15.03
N GLY A 234 10.35 21.62 14.85
CA GLY A 234 9.35 22.32 14.03
C GLY A 234 9.41 21.97 12.54
N THR A 235 10.15 20.92 12.15
CA THR A 235 10.13 20.41 10.77
C THR A 235 8.74 19.87 10.41
N GLY A 236 8.15 20.41 9.34
CA GLY A 236 6.84 19.99 8.86
C GLY A 236 6.85 18.60 8.19
N PRO A 237 5.68 17.95 8.02
CA PRO A 237 5.58 16.59 7.49
C PRO A 237 6.25 16.36 6.14
N SER A 238 6.17 17.31 5.19
CA SER A 238 6.77 17.14 3.86
C SER A 238 8.30 17.12 3.96
N ALA A 239 8.88 18.05 4.74
CA ALA A 239 10.32 18.13 4.95
C ALA A 239 10.86 16.90 5.69
N ALA A 240 10.14 16.41 6.71
CA ALA A 240 10.52 15.20 7.44
C ALA A 240 10.47 13.95 6.53
N LEU A 241 9.46 13.84 5.64
CA LEU A 241 9.38 12.76 4.67
C LEU A 241 10.54 12.83 3.66
N ALA A 242 10.82 14.02 3.14
CA ALA A 242 11.92 14.25 2.20
C ALA A 242 13.28 13.89 2.83
N ALA A 243 13.50 14.27 4.09
CA ALA A 243 14.73 13.96 4.82
C ALA A 243 14.97 12.45 4.96
N GLU A 244 13.94 11.66 5.26
CA GLU A 244 14.06 10.19 5.30
C GLU A 244 14.28 9.60 3.89
N ARG A 245 13.62 10.13 2.86
CA ARG A 245 13.80 9.70 1.46
C ARG A 245 15.21 9.99 0.92
N SER A 246 15.86 11.05 1.40
CA SER A 246 17.20 11.44 0.97
C SER A 246 18.31 11.01 1.94
N ARG A 247 18.00 10.18 2.93
CA ARG A 247 18.96 9.81 3.96
C ARG A 247 20.10 8.98 3.35
N PRO A 248 21.37 9.31 3.64
CA PRO A 248 22.52 8.48 3.24
C PRO A 248 22.37 7.04 3.72
N TRP A 249 22.78 6.08 2.90
CA TRP A 249 22.69 4.68 3.27
C TRP A 249 23.90 4.29 4.09
N THR A 250 23.67 3.84 5.32
CA THR A 250 24.73 3.17 6.08
C THR A 250 24.83 1.72 5.63
N GLU A 251 26.03 1.29 5.19
CA GLU A 251 26.31 -0.10 4.77
C GLU A 251 25.71 -1.11 5.75
N GLY A 252 24.96 -2.08 5.21
CA GLY A 252 24.33 -3.18 5.96
C GLY A 252 23.03 -2.86 6.71
N ARG A 253 22.70 -1.59 6.99
CA ARG A 253 21.45 -1.21 7.70
C ARG A 253 20.36 -0.67 6.80
N ASP A 254 20.73 0.16 5.82
CA ASP A 254 19.81 0.89 4.95
C ASP A 254 20.08 0.65 3.45
N ALA A 255 21.10 -0.16 3.12
CA ALA A 255 21.42 -0.51 1.74
C ALA A 255 20.29 -1.34 1.10
N PRO A 256 19.92 -1.08 -0.16
CA PRO A 256 19.10 -2.00 -0.93
C PRO A 256 19.75 -3.37 -0.90
N VAL A 257 18.97 -4.40 -0.60
CA VAL A 257 19.51 -5.76 -0.57
C VAL A 257 20.00 -6.11 -1.97
N PRO A 258 21.25 -6.57 -2.15
CA PRO A 258 21.76 -6.93 -3.47
C PRO A 258 20.82 -7.90 -4.19
N ASP A 259 20.83 -7.83 -5.52
CA ASP A 259 20.08 -8.68 -6.44
C ASP A 259 19.84 -10.09 -5.86
N PRO A 260 18.59 -10.46 -5.51
CA PRO A 260 18.30 -11.78 -4.96
C PRO A 260 18.62 -12.89 -5.97
N SER A 261 18.80 -12.57 -7.25
CA SER A 261 19.32 -13.49 -8.25
C SER A 261 20.85 -13.49 -8.30
N GLY A 262 21.52 -13.36 -7.16
CA GLY A 262 22.97 -13.55 -6.95
C GLY A 262 23.50 -14.96 -7.25
N GLY A 263 22.96 -15.63 -8.27
CA GLY A 263 23.62 -16.69 -9.01
C GLY A 263 23.39 -16.46 -10.51
N PRO A 264 24.27 -16.97 -11.38
CA PRO A 264 24.09 -16.91 -12.84
C PRO A 264 22.91 -17.80 -13.24
N ALA A 265 21.68 -17.38 -12.95
CA ALA A 265 20.49 -17.88 -13.60
C ALA A 265 20.38 -17.11 -14.91
N ASP A 266 20.59 -17.82 -16.02
CA ASP A 266 20.55 -17.35 -17.41
C ASP A 266 19.80 -16.03 -17.57
N GLU A 267 20.44 -15.01 -18.14
CA GLU A 267 19.77 -13.79 -18.62
C GLU A 267 18.54 -14.13 -19.50
N GLY A 268 18.49 -15.33 -20.09
CA GLY A 268 17.36 -15.88 -20.82
C GLY A 268 16.14 -16.35 -19.99
N ALA A 269 16.20 -16.36 -18.65
CA ALA A 269 15.11 -16.78 -17.77
C ALA A 269 14.40 -15.62 -17.04
N ARG A 270 14.94 -14.40 -17.09
CA ARG A 270 14.32 -13.22 -16.46
C ARG A 270 13.15 -12.70 -17.32
N PRO A 271 12.06 -12.20 -16.71
CA PRO A 271 10.98 -11.57 -17.45
C PRO A 271 11.50 -10.41 -18.32
N PRO A 272 10.96 -10.19 -19.53
CA PRO A 272 11.38 -9.08 -20.39
C PRO A 272 11.27 -7.72 -19.68
N GLY A 273 12.27 -6.84 -19.90
CA GLY A 273 12.27 -5.47 -19.37
C GLY A 273 12.87 -5.30 -17.96
N THR A 274 13.01 -6.38 -17.18
CA THR A 274 13.50 -6.27 -15.79
C THR A 274 14.97 -5.85 -15.68
N ALA A 275 15.79 -6.15 -16.70
CA ALA A 275 17.19 -5.72 -16.72
C ALA A 275 17.33 -4.19 -16.82
N ALA A 276 16.56 -3.56 -17.72
CA ALA A 276 16.54 -2.11 -17.84
C ALA A 276 16.02 -1.43 -16.57
N GLU A 277 14.99 -2.01 -15.94
CA GLU A 277 14.45 -1.50 -14.67
C GLU A 277 15.48 -1.59 -13.53
N LEU A 278 16.28 -2.67 -13.46
CA LEU A 278 17.38 -2.78 -12.50
C LEU A 278 18.45 -1.70 -12.72
N ASP A 279 18.83 -1.43 -13.97
CA ASP A 279 19.79 -0.37 -14.30
C ASP A 279 19.28 1.02 -13.87
N GLU A 280 17.98 1.28 -14.02
CA GLU A 280 17.35 2.51 -13.53
C GLU A 280 17.38 2.60 -11.99
N ILE A 281 17.07 1.50 -11.30
CA ILE A 281 17.11 1.41 -9.84
C ILE A 281 18.53 1.68 -9.33
N ASP A 282 19.53 1.08 -9.95
CA ASP A 282 20.95 1.31 -9.62
C ASP A 282 21.35 2.77 -9.87
N GLY A 283 20.83 3.39 -10.93
CA GLY A 283 20.98 4.82 -11.19
C GLY A 283 20.45 5.70 -10.05
N LEU A 284 19.26 5.38 -9.52
CA LEU A 284 18.65 6.07 -8.38
C LEU A 284 19.40 5.82 -7.07
N ALA A 285 20.06 4.67 -6.93
CA ALA A 285 20.81 4.27 -5.75
C ALA A 285 22.17 4.98 -5.60
N ARG A 286 22.86 5.21 -6.72
CA ARG A 286 24.24 5.73 -6.77
C ARG A 286 24.52 6.96 -5.89
N PRO A 287 23.65 7.99 -5.81
CA PRO A 287 23.91 9.18 -5.01
C PRO A 287 23.97 8.93 -3.49
N TYR A 288 23.46 7.78 -3.02
CA TYR A 288 23.30 7.48 -1.59
C TYR A 288 24.29 6.42 -1.06
N LEU A 289 25.08 5.82 -1.94
CA LEU A 289 26.16 4.89 -1.61
C LEU A 289 27.40 5.70 -1.21
N HIS A 290 27.70 5.76 0.08
CA HIS A 290 28.86 6.46 0.66
C HIS A 290 29.70 5.53 1.52
#